data_AF-A0A176K267-F1
#
_entry.id   AF-A0A176K267-F1
#
_cell.length_a   1.000
_cell.length_b   1.000
_cell.length_c   1.000
_cell.angle_alpha   90.00
_cell.angle_beta   90.00
_cell.angle_gamma   90.00
#
_symmetry.space_group_name_H-M   'P 1'
#
loop_
_entity.id
_entity.type
_entity.pdbx_description
1 polymer ?
#
loop_
_entity_poly.entity_id
_entity_poly.type
_entity_poly.pdbx_seq_one_letter_code
_entity_poly.pdbx_strand_id
1 'polypeptide(L)'
;MKLESILKPEAVDAFYRRKTVFTEEIKILNNIVDALEELDDLPVKTALFEIACVRSVKLLLNSGYTFRNLRLFLYGNVLKPFRKKLSSALEKLENKEKELEATIRKVKNFRDHQIVHLDPRFAFEGEKNEGISLKDIKEILEYLQESVRVIFEAEY
;
A
#
# COMPACT_ATOMS: atom_id res chain seq x y z
N MET A 1 -17.38 -15.34 -9.95
CA MET A 1 -17.26 -16.05 -8.64
C MET A 1 -16.35 -15.23 -7.73
N LYS A 2 -16.58 -15.23 -6.41
CA LYS A 2 -15.71 -14.48 -5.49
C LYS A 2 -14.38 -15.18 -5.25
N LEU A 3 -13.33 -14.42 -4.92
CA LEU A 3 -11.97 -14.95 -4.73
C LEU A 3 -11.95 -16.09 -3.68
N GLU A 4 -12.69 -15.95 -2.57
CA GLU A 4 -12.80 -16.99 -1.53
C GLU A 4 -13.27 -18.36 -2.07
N SER A 5 -14.11 -18.39 -3.11
CA SER A 5 -14.65 -19.63 -3.67
C SER A 5 -13.68 -20.35 -4.62
N ILE A 6 -12.60 -19.68 -5.02
CA ILE A 6 -11.58 -20.23 -5.92
C ILE A 6 -10.24 -20.47 -5.21
N LEU A 7 -10.18 -20.22 -3.90
CA LEU A 7 -9.05 -20.54 -3.05
C LEU A 7 -9.18 -21.97 -2.49
N LYS A 8 -8.05 -22.55 -2.10
CA LYS A 8 -8.03 -23.78 -1.32
C LYS A 8 -8.69 -23.54 0.05
N PRO A 9 -9.46 -24.51 0.60
CA PRO A 9 -10.19 -24.32 1.86
C PRO A 9 -9.31 -23.84 3.03
N GLU A 10 -8.10 -24.37 3.16
CA GLU A 10 -7.15 -24.01 4.22
C GLU A 10 -6.63 -22.57 4.14
N ALA A 11 -6.80 -21.90 3.00
CA ALA A 11 -6.33 -20.53 2.77
C ALA A 11 -7.40 -19.47 3.02
N VAL A 12 -8.68 -19.85 3.15
CA VAL A 12 -9.81 -18.91 3.20
C VAL A 12 -9.75 -18.03 4.45
N ASP A 13 -9.47 -18.60 5.62
CA ASP A 13 -9.38 -17.84 6.88
C ASP A 13 -8.23 -16.82 6.85
N ALA A 14 -7.06 -17.25 6.35
CA ALA A 14 -5.90 -16.39 6.20
C ALA A 14 -6.17 -15.25 5.19
N PHE A 15 -6.93 -15.55 4.13
CA PHE A 15 -7.37 -14.55 3.16
C PHE A 15 -8.28 -13.50 3.80
N TYR A 16 -9.29 -13.89 4.58
CA TYR A 16 -10.18 -12.94 5.25
C TYR A 16 -9.44 -12.02 6.23
N ARG A 17 -8.53 -12.56 7.04
CA ARG A 17 -7.70 -11.75 7.95
C ARG A 17 -6.89 -10.70 7.19
N ARG A 18 -6.26 -11.11 6.07
CA ARG A 18 -5.51 -10.19 5.21
C ARG A 18 -6.43 -9.13 4.62
N LYS A 19 -7.59 -9.53 4.06
CA LYS A 19 -8.59 -8.63 3.50
C LYS A 19 -8.99 -7.54 4.49
N THR A 20 -9.36 -7.91 5.72
CA THR A 20 -9.69 -6.96 6.78
C THR A 20 -8.58 -5.94 7.01
N VAL A 21 -7.34 -6.41 7.24
CA VAL A 21 -6.20 -5.52 7.50
C VAL A 21 -5.94 -4.55 6.34
N PHE A 22 -5.92 -5.04 5.09
CA PHE A 22 -5.68 -4.18 3.93
C PHE A 22 -6.80 -3.16 3.74
N THR A 23 -8.06 -3.57 3.86
CA THR A 23 -9.21 -2.66 3.70
C THR A 23 -9.21 -1.58 4.78
N GLU A 24 -8.93 -1.93 6.05
CA GLU A 24 -8.87 -0.97 7.15
C GLU A 24 -7.72 0.04 6.98
N GLU A 25 -6.51 -0.44 6.66
CA GLU A 25 -5.35 0.44 6.47
C GLU A 25 -5.54 1.40 5.29
N ILE A 26 -6.12 0.93 4.19
CA ILE A 26 -6.42 1.78 3.01
C ILE A 26 -7.50 2.80 3.34
N LYS A 27 -8.53 2.41 4.09
CA LYS A 27 -9.57 3.34 4.56
C LYS A 27 -8.98 4.45 5.43
N ILE A 28 -8.09 4.09 6.35
CA ILE A 28 -7.40 5.07 7.21
C ILE A 28 -6.55 6.02 6.36
N LEU A 29 -5.77 5.49 5.41
CA LEU A 29 -4.96 6.31 4.50
C LEU A 29 -5.84 7.26 3.67
N ASN A 30 -6.98 6.79 3.15
CA ASN A 30 -7.91 7.63 2.41
C ASN A 30 -8.42 8.80 3.26
N ASN A 31 -8.92 8.51 4.47
CA ASN A 31 -9.41 9.55 5.38
C ASN A 31 -8.33 10.59 5.73
N ILE A 32 -7.08 10.15 5.85
CA ILE A 32 -5.94 11.04 6.09
C ILE A 32 -5.69 11.94 4.88
N VAL A 33 -5.70 11.37 3.67
CA VAL A 33 -5.51 12.13 2.43
C VAL A 33 -6.63 13.16 2.24
N ASP A 34 -7.89 12.77 2.48
CA ASP A 34 -9.04 13.68 2.41
C ASP A 34 -8.88 14.84 3.41
N ALA A 35 -8.54 14.54 4.68
CA ALA A 35 -8.31 15.56 5.69
C ALA A 35 -7.16 16.52 5.33
N LEU A 36 -6.08 16.03 4.70
CA LEU A 36 -4.95 16.85 4.27
C LEU A 36 -5.32 17.90 3.20
N GLU A 37 -6.39 17.68 2.44
CA GLU A 37 -6.89 18.65 1.46
C GLU A 37 -7.58 19.84 2.12
N GLU A 38 -8.28 19.60 3.24
CA GLU A 38 -9.12 20.59 3.92
C GLU A 38 -8.40 21.28 5.09
N LEU A 39 -7.26 20.74 5.56
CA LEU A 39 -6.52 21.25 6.71
C LEU A 39 -5.72 22.53 6.40
N ASP A 40 -6.00 23.58 7.17
CA ASP A 40 -5.27 24.86 7.14
C ASP A 40 -4.18 24.99 8.22
N ASP A 41 -4.32 24.29 9.35
CA ASP A 41 -3.34 24.31 10.45
C ASP A 41 -2.03 23.63 10.00
N LEU A 42 -0.97 24.42 9.82
CA LEU A 42 0.29 23.95 9.26
C LEU A 42 0.98 22.87 10.12
N PRO A 43 1.19 23.04 11.44
CA PRO A 43 1.72 21.98 12.30
C PRO A 43 0.96 20.65 12.20
N VAL A 44 -0.38 20.70 12.27
CA VAL A 44 -1.21 19.50 12.19
C VAL A 44 -1.13 18.87 10.80
N LYS A 45 -1.16 19.70 9.75
CA LYS A 45 -1.03 19.26 8.36
C LYS A 45 0.31 18.57 8.10
N THR A 46 1.41 19.11 8.63
CA THR A 46 2.73 18.48 8.54
C THR A 46 2.71 17.11 9.22
N ALA A 47 2.32 17.02 10.50
CA ALA A 47 2.29 15.74 11.21
C ALA A 47 1.39 14.70 10.51
N LEU A 48 0.24 15.12 10.00
CA LEU A 48 -0.68 14.24 9.29
C LEU A 48 -0.11 13.76 7.94
N PHE A 49 0.63 14.62 7.24
CA PHE A 49 1.32 14.29 6.00
C PHE A 49 2.43 13.24 6.24
N GLU A 50 3.17 13.38 7.33
CA GLU A 50 4.20 12.41 7.73
C GLU A 50 3.58 11.03 8.02
N ILE A 51 2.46 10.99 8.73
CA ILE A 51 1.70 9.76 8.98
C ILE A 51 1.23 9.13 7.65
N ALA A 52 0.76 9.94 6.70
CA ALA A 52 0.35 9.49 5.39
C ALA A 52 1.50 8.82 4.61
N CYS A 53 2.69 9.43 4.61
CA CYS A 53 3.91 8.87 4.03
C CYS A 53 4.31 7.52 4.66
N VAL A 54 4.19 7.39 5.98
CA VAL A 54 4.48 6.12 6.67
C VAL A 54 3.50 5.03 6.24
N ARG A 55 2.20 5.34 6.20
CA ARG A 55 1.16 4.37 5.89
C ARG A 55 1.15 3.94 4.43
N SER A 56 1.39 4.87 3.50
CA SER A 56 1.43 4.57 2.06
C SER A 56 2.51 3.53 1.71
N VAL A 57 3.68 3.62 2.34
CA VAL A 57 4.80 2.70 2.11
C VAL A 57 4.67 1.39 2.88
N LYS A 58 3.99 1.39 4.04
CA LYS A 58 3.83 0.21 4.92
C LYS A 58 3.19 -0.99 4.21
N LEU A 59 2.20 -0.73 3.35
CA LEU A 59 1.45 -1.76 2.62
C LEU A 59 2.20 -2.29 1.38
N LEU A 60 3.32 -1.67 1.00
CA LEU A 60 4.08 -2.01 -0.20
C LEU A 60 5.43 -2.65 0.13
N LEU A 61 6.20 -2.07 1.06
CA LEU A 61 7.60 -2.44 1.25
C LEU A 61 7.96 -2.99 2.63
N ASN A 62 7.31 -2.52 3.70
CA ASN A 62 7.91 -2.58 5.05
C ASN A 62 7.19 -3.50 6.06
N SER A 63 6.26 -4.37 5.64
CA SER A 63 5.51 -5.25 6.57
C SER A 63 5.44 -6.70 6.12
N GLY A 64 5.15 -7.62 7.05
CA GLY A 64 4.75 -8.99 6.69
C GLY A 64 3.45 -9.07 5.88
N TYR A 65 2.68 -7.97 5.86
CA TYR A 65 1.38 -7.81 5.19
C TYR A 65 1.47 -6.78 4.05
N THR A 66 2.34 -7.04 3.07
CA THR A 66 2.39 -6.23 1.83
C THR A 66 1.50 -6.81 0.73
N PHE A 67 1.11 -5.96 -0.22
CA PHE A 67 0.40 -6.42 -1.43
C PHE A 67 1.24 -7.44 -2.23
N ARG A 68 2.56 -7.27 -2.28
CA ARG A 68 3.46 -8.30 -2.84
C ARG A 68 3.28 -9.65 -2.15
N ASN A 69 3.29 -9.69 -0.82
CA ASN A 69 3.10 -10.93 -0.07
C ASN A 69 1.69 -11.52 -0.24
N LEU A 70 0.67 -10.66 -0.36
CA LEU A 70 -0.68 -11.08 -0.68
C LEU A 70 -0.75 -11.75 -2.06
N ARG A 71 -0.12 -11.15 -3.09
CA ARG A 71 -0.06 -11.73 -4.44
C ARG A 71 0.62 -13.10 -4.44
N LEU A 72 1.77 -13.22 -3.76
CA LEU A 72 2.46 -14.52 -3.59
C LEU A 72 1.59 -15.56 -2.86
N PHE A 73 0.90 -15.13 -1.80
CA PHE A 73 -0.06 -15.98 -1.09
C PHE A 73 -1.17 -16.49 -2.02
N LEU A 74 -1.73 -15.64 -2.86
CA LEU A 74 -2.78 -16.01 -3.81
C LEU A 74 -2.29 -16.98 -4.89
N TYR A 75 -1.09 -16.77 -5.45
CA TYR A 75 -0.49 -17.69 -6.41
C TYR A 75 -0.36 -19.12 -5.87
N GLY A 76 0.02 -19.27 -4.60
CA GLY A 76 0.18 -20.59 -3.95
C GLY A 76 -1.14 -21.27 -3.57
N ASN A 77 -2.22 -20.50 -3.39
CA ASN A 77 -3.46 -20.96 -2.76
C ASN A 77 -4.68 -20.95 -3.67
N VAL A 78 -4.57 -20.52 -4.93
CA VAL A 78 -5.67 -20.63 -5.90
C VAL A 78 -5.80 -22.05 -6.46
N LEU A 79 -7.04 -22.49 -6.66
CA LEU A 79 -7.38 -23.76 -7.30
C LEU A 79 -6.92 -23.77 -8.77
N LYS A 80 -6.44 -24.93 -9.25
CA LYS A 80 -5.83 -25.09 -10.58
C LYS A 80 -6.65 -24.49 -11.73
N PRO A 81 -7.99 -24.68 -11.82
CA PRO A 81 -8.77 -24.16 -12.95
C PRO A 81 -8.76 -22.63 -13.08
N PHE A 82 -8.61 -21.92 -11.97
CA PHE A 82 -8.73 -20.46 -11.92
C PHE A 82 -7.39 -19.72 -11.97
N ARG A 83 -6.27 -20.45 -11.94
CA ARG A 83 -4.91 -19.90 -11.94
C ARG A 83 -4.69 -18.88 -13.03
N LYS A 84 -4.98 -19.22 -14.29
CA LYS A 84 -4.71 -18.34 -15.44
C LYS A 84 -5.43 -17.00 -15.32
N LYS A 85 -6.70 -17.02 -14.91
CA LYS A 85 -7.51 -15.80 -14.78
C LYS A 85 -7.00 -14.92 -13.64
N LEU A 86 -6.74 -15.51 -12.47
CA LEU A 86 -6.21 -14.76 -11.34
C LEU A 86 -4.80 -14.22 -11.62
N SER A 87 -3.90 -15.03 -12.18
CA SER A 87 -2.54 -14.62 -12.53
C SER A 87 -2.51 -13.40 -13.44
N SER A 88 -3.35 -13.36 -14.48
CA SER A 88 -3.41 -12.20 -15.38
C SER A 88 -3.82 -10.91 -14.66
N ALA A 89 -4.74 -11.01 -13.69
CA ALA A 89 -5.13 -9.84 -12.89
C ALA A 89 -4.01 -9.40 -11.95
N LEU A 90 -3.31 -10.35 -11.31
CA LEU A 90 -2.20 -10.06 -10.40
C LEU A 90 -0.96 -9.51 -11.13
N GLU A 91 -0.70 -9.96 -12.36
CA GLU A 91 0.36 -9.43 -13.22
C GLU A 91 0.10 -7.97 -13.61
N LYS A 92 -1.15 -7.60 -13.90
CA LYS A 92 -1.50 -6.19 -14.16
C LYS A 92 -1.19 -5.30 -12.95
N LEU A 93 -1.55 -5.75 -11.75
CA LEU A 93 -1.20 -5.03 -10.51
C LEU A 93 0.31 -4.97 -10.28
N GLU A 94 1.05 -6.01 -10.67
CA GLU A 94 2.51 -5.98 -10.60
C GLU A 94 3.12 -4.91 -11.49
N ASN A 95 2.64 -4.81 -12.73
CA ASN A 95 3.15 -3.85 -13.70
C ASN A 95 2.84 -2.42 -13.24
N LYS A 96 1.64 -2.17 -12.72
CA LYS A 96 1.29 -0.88 -12.10
C LYS A 96 2.16 -0.53 -10.90
N GLU A 97 2.47 -1.51 -10.05
CA GLU A 97 3.39 -1.28 -8.92
C GLU A 97 4.80 -0.90 -9.40
N LYS A 98 5.27 -1.52 -10.49
CA LYS A 98 6.57 -1.20 -11.13
C LYS A 98 6.58 0.20 -11.73
N GLU A 99 5.49 0.63 -12.36
CA GLU A 99 5.33 1.99 -12.87
C GLU A 99 5.41 3.03 -11.74
N LEU A 100 4.92 2.69 -10.56
CA LEU A 100 4.97 3.53 -9.35
C LEU A 100 6.26 3.41 -8.54
N GLU A 101 7.22 2.57 -8.96
CA GLU A 101 8.41 2.26 -8.15
C GLU A 101 9.20 3.51 -7.76
N ALA A 102 9.33 4.47 -8.69
CA ALA A 102 10.01 5.74 -8.43
C ALA A 102 9.28 6.56 -7.34
N THR A 103 7.96 6.69 -7.45
CA THR A 103 7.11 7.40 -6.47
C THR A 103 7.18 6.71 -5.10
N ILE A 104 7.08 5.39 -5.06
CA ILE A 104 7.17 4.61 -3.82
C ILE A 104 8.54 4.79 -3.16
N ARG A 105 9.64 4.74 -3.93
CA ARG A 105 10.99 4.95 -3.43
C ARG A 105 11.17 6.36 -2.87
N LYS A 106 10.67 7.38 -3.58
CA LYS A 106 10.66 8.77 -3.12
C LYS A 106 9.98 8.89 -1.75
N VAL A 107 8.75 8.38 -1.62
CA VAL A 107 7.98 8.39 -0.35
C VAL A 107 8.67 7.60 0.76
N LYS A 108 9.24 6.44 0.45
CA LYS A 108 10.05 5.67 1.40
C LYS A 108 11.24 6.46 1.88
N ASN A 109 11.98 7.11 0.99
CA ASN A 109 13.18 7.86 1.34
C ASN A 109 12.82 8.98 2.31
N PHE A 110 11.83 9.81 2.01
CA PHE A 110 11.37 10.86 2.94
C PHE A 110 11.00 10.29 4.30
N ARG A 111 10.20 9.22 4.33
CA ARG A 111 9.82 8.53 5.56
C ARG A 111 11.03 8.01 6.35
N ASP A 112 12.00 7.42 5.66
CA ASP A 112 13.20 6.90 6.31
C ASP A 112 14.05 8.04 6.87
N HIS A 113 14.21 9.15 6.16
CA HIS A 113 14.92 10.34 6.67
C HIS A 113 14.22 10.91 7.91
N GLN A 114 12.88 10.95 7.91
CA GLN A 114 12.11 11.38 9.07
C GLN A 114 12.27 10.47 10.30
N ILE A 115 12.28 9.15 10.10
CA ILE A 115 12.52 8.19 11.19
C ILE A 115 13.98 8.27 11.65
N VAL A 116 14.91 8.51 10.73
CA VAL A 116 16.35 8.66 10.99
C VAL A 116 16.65 9.93 11.80
N HIS A 117 15.80 10.97 11.75
CA HIS A 117 15.90 12.12 12.66
C HIS A 117 15.58 11.79 14.13
N LEU A 118 15.08 10.59 14.45
CA LEU A 118 14.99 10.09 15.84
C LEU A 118 16.30 9.45 16.35
N ASP A 119 17.26 9.16 15.46
CA ASP A 119 18.63 8.77 15.83
C ASP A 119 19.53 10.02 15.80
N PRO A 120 20.07 10.47 16.95
CA PRO A 120 20.87 11.69 17.06
C PRO A 120 22.08 11.75 16.12
N ARG A 121 22.55 10.60 15.63
CA ARG A 121 23.71 10.50 14.73
C ARG A 121 23.45 11.04 13.34
N PHE A 122 22.19 11.10 12.93
CA PHE A 122 21.78 11.55 11.60
C PHE A 122 20.95 12.84 11.63
N ALA A 123 20.77 13.45 12.80
CA ALA A 123 20.03 14.70 12.99
C ALA A 123 20.68 15.92 12.28
N PHE A 124 21.93 15.78 11.80
CA PHE A 124 22.72 16.87 11.24
C PHE A 124 23.08 16.70 9.75
N GLU A 125 22.68 15.60 9.09
CA GLU A 125 22.81 15.49 7.64
C GLU A 125 21.70 16.30 6.97
N GLY A 126 21.99 17.58 6.75
CA GLY A 126 21.21 18.47 5.92
C GLY A 126 21.31 18.07 4.45
N GLU A 127 20.64 17.01 4.04
CA GLU A 127 20.45 16.69 2.64
C GLU A 127 19.00 16.82 2.21
N LYS A 128 18.85 17.26 0.96
CA LYS A 128 17.63 17.75 0.30
C LYS A 128 16.45 16.81 0.55
N ASN A 129 15.44 17.30 1.26
CA ASN A 129 14.10 16.73 1.17
C ASN A 129 13.71 16.71 -0.31
N GLU A 130 13.79 15.54 -0.96
CA GLU A 130 13.16 15.33 -2.25
C GLU A 130 11.70 15.74 -2.08
N GLY A 131 11.28 16.83 -2.75
CA GLY A 131 9.99 17.45 -2.50
C GLY A 131 8.84 16.47 -2.73
N ILE A 132 8.37 15.83 -1.65
CA ILE A 132 7.20 14.98 -1.67
C ILE A 132 5.99 15.88 -1.61
N SER A 133 5.04 15.55 -2.47
CA SER A 133 3.76 16.23 -2.56
C SER A 133 2.64 15.28 -2.16
N LEU A 134 1.48 15.86 -1.82
CA LEU A 134 0.26 15.08 -1.60
C LEU A 134 -0.12 14.26 -2.84
N LYS A 135 0.26 14.72 -4.03
CA LYS A 135 0.05 13.99 -5.29
C LYS A 135 0.77 12.65 -5.31
N ASP A 136 2.02 12.59 -4.82
CA ASP A 136 2.78 11.33 -4.75
C ASP A 136 2.06 10.29 -3.86
N ILE A 137 1.47 10.75 -2.74
CA ILE A 137 0.70 9.89 -1.83
C ILE A 137 -0.62 9.44 -2.47
N LYS A 138 -1.30 10.34 -3.20
CA LYS A 138 -2.54 10.03 -3.93
C LYS A 138 -2.33 8.97 -5.00
N GLU A 139 -1.25 9.06 -5.80
CA GLU A 139 -0.92 8.04 -6.80
C GLU A 139 -0.75 6.66 -6.17
N ILE A 140 -0.08 6.59 -5.01
CA ILE A 140 0.04 5.34 -4.24
C ILE A 140 -1.33 4.87 -3.71
N LEU A 141 -2.14 5.78 -3.16
CA LEU A 141 -3.46 5.45 -2.65
C LEU A 141 -4.39 4.91 -3.75
N GLU A 142 -4.38 5.52 -4.93
CA GLU A 142 -5.14 5.06 -6.10
C GLU A 142 -4.77 3.62 -6.47
N TYR A 143 -3.47 3.30 -6.50
CA TYR A 143 -3.00 1.93 -6.72
C TYR A 143 -3.47 0.94 -5.64
N LEU A 144 -3.40 1.35 -4.37
CA LEU A 144 -3.83 0.51 -3.25
C LEU A 144 -5.34 0.24 -3.32
N GLN A 145 -6.14 1.25 -3.63
CA GLN A 145 -7.58 1.12 -3.85
C GLN A 145 -7.91 0.23 -5.04
N GLU A 146 -7.19 0.38 -6.15
CA GLU A 146 -7.34 -0.52 -7.30
C GLU A 146 -7.00 -1.96 -6.93
N SER A 147 -5.95 -2.18 -6.14
CA SER A 147 -5.56 -3.50 -5.66
C SER A 147 -6.65 -4.14 -4.81
N VAL A 148 -7.34 -3.36 -3.97
CA VAL A 148 -8.54 -3.81 -3.24
C VAL A 148 -9.67 -4.20 -4.19
N ARG A 149 -9.99 -3.35 -5.17
CA ARG A 149 -11.07 -3.61 -6.14
C ARG A 149 -10.80 -4.90 -6.91
N VAL A 150 -9.59 -5.04 -7.45
CA VAL A 150 -9.19 -6.22 -8.23
C VAL A 150 -9.20 -7.46 -7.35
N ILE A 151 -8.53 -7.44 -6.18
CA ILE A 151 -8.33 -8.67 -5.41
C ILE A 151 -9.56 -9.04 -4.57
N PHE A 152 -10.21 -8.08 -3.93
CA PHE A 152 -11.24 -8.34 -2.91
C PHE A 152 -12.68 -8.16 -3.37
N GLU A 153 -12.90 -7.44 -4.47
CA GLU A 153 -14.23 -7.09 -4.96
C GLU A 153 -14.54 -7.69 -6.34
N ALA A 154 -13.52 -8.00 -7.16
CA ALA A 154 -13.74 -8.53 -8.49
C ALA A 154 -14.25 -9.98 -8.50
N GLU A 155 -14.91 -10.32 -9.62
CA GLU A 155 -15.38 -11.67 -9.88
C GLU A 155 -14.44 -12.43 -10.83
N TYR A 156 -13.97 -13.57 -10.33
CA TYR A 156 -13.10 -14.52 -11.01
C TYR A 156 -13.87 -15.74 -11.52
#